data_AF-A0A2D9FU46-F1
#
_entry.id   AF-A0A2D9FU46-F1
#
_cell.length_a   1.000
_cell.length_b   1.000
_cell.length_c   1.000
_cell.angle_alpha   90.00
_cell.angle_beta   90.00
_cell.angle_gamma   90.00
#
_symmetry.space_group_name_H-M   'P 1'
#
loop_
_entity.id
_entity.type
_entity.pdbx_description
1 polymer ?
#
loop_
_entity_poly.entity_id
_entity_poly.type
_entity_poly.pdbx_seq_one_letter_code
_entity_poly.pdbx_strand_id
1 'polypeptide(L)'
;MAKIRKVRLNEMLICMNYLKIPIYFLELFALVLLQKNMLNRRKKSREKNLSKTEKTNSGPAITYITESTTITADMICEDDVRVAGTIDGKLESKKKVILTESGIVNGEIVSPSADISGKVEGDIRAQNKLTLRSSAVIDGDITTDKIKIEQGAQVKGVFQVGKSVSSSAKISS
;
A
#
# COMPACT_ATOMS: atom_id res chain seq x y z
N MET A 1 -3.07 -44.01 82.23
CA MET A 1 -2.59 -42.76 81.60
C MET A 1 -1.42 -43.15 80.70
N ALA A 2 -1.36 -42.93 79.39
CA ALA A 2 -1.66 -41.74 78.61
C ALA A 2 -2.18 -42.15 77.21
N LYS A 3 -3.41 -41.75 76.90
CA LYS A 3 -4.10 -41.97 75.63
C LYS A 3 -4.33 -40.61 74.96
N ILE A 4 -3.25 -39.91 74.62
CA ILE A 4 -3.26 -38.73 73.74
C ILE A 4 -1.92 -38.73 72.99
N ARG A 5 -1.93 -39.00 71.67
CA ARG A 5 -0.94 -38.58 70.64
C ARG A 5 -1.06 -39.48 69.39
N LYS A 6 -2.25 -39.54 68.77
CA LYS A 6 -2.41 -40.22 67.47
C LYS A 6 -3.46 -39.59 66.55
N VAL A 7 -3.73 -38.29 66.72
CA VAL A 7 -4.69 -37.51 65.89
C VAL A 7 -4.06 -36.21 65.36
N ARG A 8 -2.73 -36.18 65.13
CA ARG A 8 -2.06 -35.01 64.52
C ARG A 8 -1.03 -35.37 63.44
N LEU A 9 -1.09 -36.56 62.85
CA LEU A 9 -0.25 -36.88 61.69
C LEU A 9 -1.00 -36.92 60.36
N ASN A 10 -2.30 -37.21 60.34
CA ASN A 10 -3.03 -37.35 59.07
C ASN A 10 -3.63 -36.06 58.50
N GLU A 11 -3.70 -34.96 59.27
CA GLU A 11 -4.06 -33.64 58.70
C GLU A 11 -2.85 -32.77 58.36
N MET A 12 -1.65 -33.11 58.81
CA MET A 12 -0.43 -32.38 58.44
C MET A 12 0.12 -32.79 57.06
N LEU A 13 -0.22 -33.97 56.55
CA LEU A 13 0.28 -34.45 55.25
C LEU A 13 -0.44 -33.83 54.04
N ILE A 14 -1.65 -33.28 54.21
CA ILE A 14 -2.38 -32.62 53.12
C ILE A 14 -1.79 -31.24 52.81
N CYS A 15 -1.11 -30.60 53.77
CA CYS A 15 -0.46 -29.30 53.57
C CYS A 15 0.91 -29.38 52.89
N MET A 16 1.55 -30.55 52.78
CA MET A 16 2.90 -30.68 52.21
C MET A 16 2.93 -30.94 50.70
N ASN A 17 1.78 -31.08 50.03
CA ASN A 17 1.72 -31.36 48.59
C ASN A 17 1.01 -30.29 47.75
N TYR A 18 0.74 -29.13 48.33
CA TYR A 18 0.27 -27.92 47.61
C TYR A 18 1.35 -26.85 47.42
N LEU A 19 2.60 -27.14 47.81
CA LEU A 19 3.71 -26.18 47.75
C LEU A 19 4.74 -26.50 46.66
N LYS A 20 4.27 -27.02 45.51
CA LYS A 20 5.12 -27.28 44.34
C LYS A 20 4.51 -26.79 43.02
N ILE A 21 3.71 -25.73 43.06
CA ILE A 21 3.15 -25.11 41.84
C ILE A 21 3.46 -23.60 41.64
N PRO A 22 4.08 -22.81 42.55
CA PRO A 22 4.40 -21.41 42.20
C PRO A 22 5.86 -21.16 41.79
N ILE A 23 6.72 -22.19 41.63
CA ILE A 23 8.13 -21.96 41.25
C ILE A 23 8.28 -21.89 39.72
N TYR A 24 7.70 -22.82 38.97
CA TYR A 24 7.75 -22.79 37.49
C TYR A 24 6.97 -21.62 36.89
N PHE A 25 6.02 -21.05 37.63
CA PHE A 25 5.22 -19.92 37.15
C PHE A 25 6.02 -18.60 37.13
N LEU A 26 7.05 -18.46 37.97
CA LEU A 26 7.92 -17.28 37.98
C LEU A 26 8.98 -17.32 36.86
N GLU A 27 9.50 -18.50 36.53
CA GLU A 27 10.41 -18.69 35.39
C GLU A 27 9.72 -18.49 34.03
N LEU A 28 8.47 -18.95 33.89
CA LEU A 28 7.71 -18.75 32.66
C LEU A 28 7.29 -17.28 32.46
N PHE A 29 7.05 -16.55 33.56
CA PHE A 29 6.71 -15.12 33.50
C PHE A 29 7.89 -14.26 33.01
N ALA A 30 9.14 -14.63 33.35
CA ALA A 30 10.33 -13.93 32.87
C ALA A 30 10.53 -14.04 31.35
N LEU A 31 10.24 -15.21 30.75
CA LEU A 31 10.30 -15.41 29.30
C LEU A 31 9.20 -14.63 28.55
N VAL A 32 7.99 -14.55 29.11
CA VAL A 32 6.89 -13.76 28.52
C VAL A 32 7.18 -12.24 28.58
N LEU A 33 7.84 -11.76 29.65
CA LEU A 33 8.30 -10.37 29.73
C LEU A 33 9.45 -10.06 28.76
N LEU A 34 10.29 -11.05 28.42
CA LEU A 34 11.36 -10.88 27.42
C LEU A 34 10.82 -10.72 25.99
N GLN A 35 9.71 -11.39 25.64
CA GLN A 35 9.11 -11.26 24.30
C GLN A 35 8.36 -9.94 24.08
N LYS A 36 7.68 -9.40 25.11
CA LYS A 36 6.98 -8.11 24.99
C LYS A 36 7.91 -6.92 24.80
N ASN A 37 9.13 -6.98 25.35
CA ASN A 37 10.12 -5.90 25.20
C ASN A 37 10.67 -5.79 23.76
N MET A 38 10.62 -6.87 22.98
CA MET A 38 11.06 -6.90 21.57
C MET A 38 9.99 -6.37 20.59
N LEU A 39 8.70 -6.45 20.91
CA LEU A 39 7.63 -5.80 20.14
C LEU A 39 7.54 -4.29 20.42
N ASN A 40 7.93 -3.86 21.63
CA ASN A 40 7.90 -2.44 21.99
C ASN A 40 9.11 -1.64 21.48
N ARG A 41 10.12 -2.32 20.89
CA ARG A 41 11.24 -1.67 20.20
C ARG A 41 10.93 -1.23 18.76
N ARG A 42 9.83 -1.69 18.15
CA ARG A 42 9.41 -1.26 16.80
C ARG A 42 8.58 0.03 16.78
N LYS A 43 7.91 0.39 17.89
CA LYS A 43 7.12 1.63 17.96
C LYS A 43 7.96 2.85 18.37
N LYS A 44 9.00 2.67 19.19
CA LYS A 44 9.83 3.79 19.69
C LYS A 44 11.03 4.17 18.79
N SER A 45 11.39 3.35 17.80
CA SER A 45 12.43 3.67 16.81
C SER A 45 11.89 4.32 15.53
N ARG A 46 10.57 4.28 15.29
CA ARG A 46 9.95 4.96 14.14
C ARG A 46 9.56 6.42 14.42
N GLU A 47 9.26 6.79 15.65
CA GLU A 47 8.85 8.17 15.98
C GLU A 47 10.00 9.12 16.36
N LYS A 48 11.23 8.61 16.57
CA LYS A 48 12.38 9.46 16.93
C LYS A 48 13.35 9.79 15.78
N ASN A 49 13.01 9.37 14.56
CA ASN A 49 13.56 9.92 13.32
C ASN A 49 12.53 10.79 12.58
N LEU A 50 11.58 11.38 13.32
CA LEU A 50 10.94 12.60 12.88
C LEU A 50 11.91 13.76 13.15
N SER A 51 13.09 13.70 12.54
CA SER A 51 13.71 14.94 12.10
C SER A 51 12.63 15.60 11.26
N LYS A 52 12.21 16.79 11.68
CA LYS A 52 11.70 17.78 10.75
C LYS A 52 12.69 17.80 9.59
N THR A 53 12.41 17.04 8.55
CA THR A 53 12.84 17.41 7.22
C THR A 53 12.14 18.73 7.03
N GLU A 54 12.87 19.80 7.33
CA GLU A 54 12.55 21.11 6.79
C GLU A 54 12.10 20.84 5.37
N LYS A 55 10.94 21.39 4.99
CA LYS A 55 10.65 21.59 3.57
C LYS A 55 11.73 22.55 3.06
N THR A 56 12.95 22.03 2.89
CA THR A 56 13.79 22.43 1.79
C THR A 56 12.87 22.31 0.60
N ASN A 57 12.88 23.32 -0.26
CA ASN A 57 12.17 23.26 -1.52
C ASN A 57 12.81 22.14 -2.37
N SER A 58 12.58 20.88 -1.99
CA SER A 58 12.83 19.74 -2.84
C SER A 58 11.84 19.91 -3.96
N GLY A 59 12.34 19.93 -5.19
CA GLY A 59 11.49 19.92 -6.38
C GLY A 59 10.43 18.82 -6.30
N PRO A 60 9.46 18.81 -7.24
CA PRO A 60 8.40 17.81 -7.25
C PRO A 60 8.99 16.41 -7.01
N ALA A 61 8.52 15.73 -5.97
CA ALA A 61 8.89 14.34 -5.73
C ALA A 61 8.33 13.54 -6.91
N ILE A 62 9.20 12.76 -7.57
CA ILE A 62 8.85 11.93 -8.71
C ILE A 62 9.43 10.54 -8.45
N THR A 63 8.59 9.51 -8.58
CA THR A 63 9.02 8.12 -8.53
C THR A 63 9.46 7.68 -9.93
N TYR A 64 10.64 7.07 -10.03
CA TYR A 64 11.18 6.58 -11.29
C TYR A 64 11.31 5.05 -11.26
N ILE A 65 10.72 4.39 -12.25
CA ILE A 65 10.86 2.94 -12.48
C ILE A 65 11.65 2.79 -13.77
N THR A 66 12.80 2.13 -13.67
CA THR A 66 13.73 1.92 -14.79
C THR A 66 13.35 0.68 -15.60
N GLU A 67 13.88 0.59 -16.83
CA GLU A 67 13.56 -0.46 -17.80
C GLU A 67 13.82 -1.88 -17.29
N SER A 68 14.80 -2.05 -16.40
CA SER A 68 15.18 -3.34 -15.83
C SER A 68 14.34 -3.74 -14.61
N THR A 69 13.17 -3.12 -14.42
CA THR A 69 12.28 -3.39 -13.28
C THR A 69 10.96 -3.98 -13.78
N THR A 70 10.56 -5.11 -13.20
CA THR A 70 9.24 -5.70 -13.37
C THR A 70 8.51 -5.69 -12.05
N ILE A 71 7.29 -5.17 -12.02
CA ILE A 71 6.42 -5.14 -10.85
C ILE A 71 5.21 -6.03 -11.14
N THR A 72 5.03 -7.09 -10.37
CA THR A 72 3.93 -8.06 -10.53
C THR A 72 2.87 -7.92 -9.43
N ALA A 73 2.53 -6.68 -9.10
CA ALA A 73 1.61 -6.33 -8.02
C ALA A 73 1.01 -4.93 -8.25
N ASP A 74 0.03 -4.58 -7.42
CA ASP A 74 -0.56 -3.24 -7.42
C ASP A 74 0.41 -2.21 -6.83
N MET A 75 0.56 -1.08 -7.52
CA MET A 75 1.42 0.03 -7.14
C MET A 75 0.57 1.28 -6.88
N ILE A 76 0.75 1.87 -5.69
CA ILE A 76 0.06 3.10 -5.29
C ILE A 76 1.11 4.18 -5.02
N CYS A 77 0.98 5.31 -5.70
CA CYS A 77 1.87 6.47 -5.59
C CYS A 77 1.10 7.73 -5.19
N GLU A 78 1.62 8.50 -4.24
CA GLU A 78 1.05 9.82 -3.87
C GLU A 78 1.52 10.94 -4.79
N ASP A 79 2.68 10.74 -5.43
CA ASP A 79 3.35 11.71 -6.28
C ASP A 79 3.34 11.30 -7.75
N ASP A 80 3.99 12.10 -8.58
CA ASP A 80 4.19 11.80 -9.99
C ASP A 80 5.01 10.52 -10.15
N VAL A 81 4.65 9.70 -11.13
CA VAL A 81 5.35 8.44 -11.42
C VAL A 81 5.77 8.39 -12.87
N ARG A 82 7.03 8.03 -13.11
CA ARG A 82 7.59 7.78 -14.42
C ARG A 82 7.97 6.31 -14.54
N VAL A 83 7.41 5.63 -15.53
CA VAL A 83 7.56 4.19 -15.72
C VAL A 83 8.25 3.92 -17.05
N ALA A 84 9.41 3.26 -16.99
CA ALA A 84 10.13 2.75 -18.15
C ALA A 84 10.25 1.22 -18.17
N GLY A 85 9.86 0.54 -17.08
CA GLY A 85 9.84 -0.93 -16.99
C GLY A 85 8.46 -1.54 -17.25
N THR A 86 8.27 -2.75 -16.74
CA THR A 86 7.02 -3.51 -16.89
C THR A 86 6.22 -3.52 -15.59
N ILE A 87 4.91 -3.24 -15.67
CA ILE A 87 3.98 -3.38 -14.55
C ILE A 87 2.88 -4.34 -14.96
N ASP A 88 2.79 -5.46 -14.26
CA ASP A 88 1.70 -6.43 -14.35
C ASP A 88 0.80 -6.26 -13.11
N GLY A 89 -0.26 -5.47 -13.25
CA GLY A 89 -1.15 -5.12 -12.14
C GLY A 89 -1.75 -3.71 -12.25
N LYS A 90 -2.28 -3.19 -11.15
CA LYS A 90 -2.86 -1.85 -11.09
C LYS A 90 -1.81 -0.80 -10.74
N LEU A 91 -1.70 0.25 -11.56
CA LEU A 91 -0.91 1.46 -11.26
C LEU A 91 -1.85 2.60 -10.88
N GLU A 92 -1.89 2.96 -9.60
CA GLU A 92 -2.63 4.12 -9.10
C GLU A 92 -1.68 5.24 -8.69
N SER A 93 -1.86 6.43 -9.25
CA SER A 93 -1.18 7.65 -8.79
C SER A 93 -2.17 8.75 -8.45
N LYS A 94 -1.93 9.47 -7.36
CA LYS A 94 -2.72 10.67 -7.01
C LYS A 94 -2.38 11.89 -7.87
N LYS A 95 -1.35 11.84 -8.72
CA LYS A 95 -0.93 12.94 -9.59
C LYS A 95 -0.72 12.48 -11.04
N LYS A 96 0.44 12.75 -11.65
CA LYS A 96 0.69 12.43 -13.06
C LYS A 96 1.38 11.08 -13.21
N VAL A 97 0.86 10.26 -14.11
CA VAL A 97 1.54 9.06 -14.63
C VAL A 97 2.20 9.40 -15.95
N ILE A 98 3.48 9.05 -16.10
CA ILE A 98 4.23 9.16 -17.35
C ILE A 98 4.74 7.77 -17.71
N LEU A 99 4.17 7.14 -18.74
CA LEU A 99 4.70 5.91 -19.31
C LEU A 99 5.64 6.26 -20.46
N THR A 100 6.91 5.89 -20.37
CA THR A 100 7.87 6.11 -21.46
C THR A 100 7.72 5.06 -22.55
N GLU A 101 8.42 5.22 -23.67
CA GLU A 101 8.35 4.32 -24.83
C GLU A 101 8.69 2.86 -24.49
N SER A 102 9.70 2.65 -23.65
CA SER A 102 10.09 1.33 -23.15
C SER A 102 9.11 0.74 -22.13
N GLY A 103 8.19 1.56 -21.60
CA GLY A 103 7.29 1.17 -20.52
C GLY A 103 6.13 0.31 -21.01
N ILE A 104 5.85 -0.76 -20.27
CA ILE A 104 4.76 -1.70 -20.55
C ILE A 104 3.88 -1.81 -19.31
N VAL A 105 2.58 -1.61 -19.47
CA VAL A 105 1.62 -1.84 -18.38
C VAL A 105 0.57 -2.84 -18.84
N ASN A 106 0.50 -3.97 -18.15
CA ASN A 106 -0.52 -5.00 -18.33
C ASN A 106 -1.46 -4.95 -17.13
N GLY A 107 -2.60 -4.27 -17.27
CA GLY A 107 -3.54 -4.05 -16.18
C GLY A 107 -4.23 -2.69 -16.24
N GLU A 108 -4.47 -2.09 -15.08
CA GLU A 108 -5.26 -0.85 -14.97
C GLU A 108 -4.39 0.34 -14.55
N ILE A 109 -4.50 1.45 -15.27
CA ILE A 109 -3.88 2.74 -14.89
C ILE A 109 -4.94 3.69 -14.37
N VAL A 110 -4.78 4.17 -13.13
CA VAL A 110 -5.65 5.15 -12.50
C VAL A 110 -4.87 6.39 -12.11
N SER A 111 -5.20 7.53 -12.70
CA SER A 111 -4.57 8.81 -12.33
C SER A 111 -5.43 10.03 -12.67
N PRO A 112 -5.19 11.19 -12.07
CA PRO A 112 -5.76 12.44 -12.56
C PRO A 112 -5.25 12.85 -13.93
N SER A 113 -3.99 12.55 -14.25
CA SER A 113 -3.40 12.87 -15.55
C SER A 113 -2.42 11.79 -15.99
N ALA A 114 -2.46 11.44 -17.26
CA ALA A 114 -1.60 10.41 -17.84
C ALA A 114 -0.97 10.90 -19.14
N ASP A 115 0.32 10.62 -19.32
CA ASP A 115 1.11 10.88 -20.52
C ASP A 115 1.73 9.56 -20.95
N ILE A 116 1.22 8.98 -22.03
CA ILE A 116 1.52 7.61 -22.45
C ILE A 116 2.32 7.66 -23.75
N SER A 117 3.54 7.13 -23.72
CA SER A 117 4.41 6.89 -24.88
C SER A 117 4.68 5.41 -25.14
N GLY A 118 4.37 4.53 -24.18
CA GLY A 118 4.65 3.10 -24.26
C GLY A 118 3.43 2.26 -24.61
N LYS A 119 3.48 0.99 -24.18
CA LYS A 119 2.43 0.00 -24.44
C LYS A 119 1.55 -0.20 -23.21
N VAL A 120 0.23 -0.19 -23.41
CA VAL A 120 -0.74 -0.52 -22.36
C VAL A 120 -1.70 -1.58 -22.87
N GLU A 121 -1.79 -2.69 -22.13
CA GLU A 121 -2.79 -3.74 -22.33
C GLU A 121 -3.73 -3.73 -21.11
N GLY A 122 -4.92 -3.17 -21.28
CA GLY A 122 -5.93 -3.02 -20.23
C GLY A 122 -6.51 -1.60 -20.13
N ASP A 123 -7.10 -1.31 -18.97
CA ASP A 123 -7.96 -0.14 -18.80
C ASP A 123 -7.20 1.10 -18.35
N ILE A 124 -7.56 2.27 -18.89
CA ILE A 124 -7.00 3.56 -18.51
C ILE A 124 -8.11 4.47 -17.97
N ARG A 125 -7.99 4.88 -16.71
CA ARG A 125 -8.90 5.81 -16.04
C ARG A 125 -8.16 7.09 -15.68
N ALA A 126 -8.24 8.08 -16.57
CA ALA A 126 -7.59 9.38 -16.41
C ALA A 126 -8.61 10.48 -16.09
N GLN A 127 -8.71 10.93 -14.84
CA GLN A 127 -9.81 11.82 -14.42
C GLN A 127 -9.86 13.15 -15.20
N ASN A 128 -8.73 13.83 -15.39
CA ASN A 128 -8.71 15.18 -15.98
C ASN A 128 -8.21 15.20 -17.42
N LYS A 129 -7.07 14.54 -17.68
CA LYS A 129 -6.38 14.63 -18.97
C LYS A 129 -5.57 13.38 -19.29
N LEU A 130 -5.83 12.78 -20.45
CA LEU A 130 -4.99 11.76 -21.06
C LEU A 130 -4.26 12.35 -22.27
N THR A 131 -2.95 12.15 -22.36
CA THR A 131 -2.13 12.48 -23.53
C THR A 131 -1.53 11.20 -24.08
N LEU A 132 -1.84 10.89 -25.32
CA LEU A 132 -1.25 9.79 -26.07
C LEU A 132 -0.21 10.37 -27.02
N ARG A 133 1.04 9.95 -26.86
CA ARG A 133 2.16 10.36 -27.71
C ARG A 133 2.22 9.52 -28.98
N SER A 134 3.02 9.95 -29.94
CA SER A 134 3.19 9.31 -31.24
C SER A 134 3.56 7.82 -31.17
N SER A 135 4.24 7.38 -30.11
CA SER A 135 4.69 6.00 -29.88
C SER A 135 3.71 5.14 -29.07
N ALA A 136 2.61 5.72 -28.59
CA ALA A 136 1.66 5.02 -27.73
C ALA A 136 0.94 3.89 -28.45
N VAL A 137 0.89 2.71 -27.83
CA VAL A 137 0.10 1.55 -28.30
C VAL A 137 -0.80 1.08 -27.17
N ILE A 138 -2.11 1.20 -27.33
CA ILE A 138 -3.09 0.84 -26.29
C ILE A 138 -4.07 -0.19 -26.83
N ASP A 139 -4.25 -1.29 -26.09
CA ASP A 139 -5.32 -2.28 -26.29
C ASP A 139 -6.15 -2.38 -25.00
N GLY A 140 -7.31 -1.73 -24.96
CA GLY A 140 -8.21 -1.70 -23.81
C GLY A 140 -9.07 -0.44 -23.73
N ASP A 141 -9.88 -0.34 -22.67
CA ASP A 141 -10.89 0.71 -22.53
C ASP A 141 -10.33 1.97 -21.86
N ILE A 142 -10.70 3.13 -22.40
CA ILE A 142 -10.20 4.43 -21.96
C ILE A 142 -11.35 5.28 -21.44
N THR A 143 -11.24 5.74 -20.20
CA THR A 143 -12.17 6.69 -19.57
C THR A 143 -11.42 7.97 -19.20
N THR A 144 -11.81 9.13 -19.76
CA THR A 144 -11.19 10.42 -19.40
C THR A 144 -12.07 11.64 -19.68
N ASP A 145 -11.87 12.73 -18.94
CA ASP A 145 -12.56 14.00 -19.24
C ASP A 145 -12.04 14.68 -20.52
N LYS A 146 -10.72 14.63 -20.75
CA LYS A 146 -10.06 15.29 -21.90
C LYS A 146 -8.98 14.38 -22.45
N ILE A 147 -8.96 14.23 -23.77
CA ILE A 147 -7.94 13.44 -24.46
C ILE A 147 -7.19 14.30 -25.48
N LYS A 148 -5.87 14.13 -25.53
CA LYS A 148 -5.01 14.63 -26.61
C LYS A 148 -4.31 13.43 -27.24
N ILE A 149 -4.43 13.28 -28.56
CA ILE A 149 -3.79 12.20 -29.31
C ILE A 149 -2.80 12.84 -30.30
N GLU A 150 -1.55 12.40 -30.27
CA GLU A 150 -0.52 12.82 -31.22
C GLU A 150 -0.45 11.86 -32.42
N GLN A 151 0.01 12.36 -33.57
CA GLN A 151 0.10 11.56 -34.80
C GLN A 151 1.05 10.37 -34.61
N GLY A 152 0.56 9.16 -34.91
CA GLY A 152 1.28 7.90 -34.75
C GLY A 152 0.77 7.01 -33.63
N ALA A 153 0.01 7.57 -32.67
CA ALA A 153 -0.59 6.79 -31.59
C ALA A 153 -1.57 5.74 -32.15
N GLN A 154 -1.44 4.49 -31.69
CA GLN A 154 -2.34 3.39 -32.02
C GLN A 154 -3.19 3.04 -30.82
N VAL A 155 -4.50 3.06 -30.99
CA VAL A 155 -5.43 2.70 -29.91
C VAL A 155 -6.50 1.77 -30.45
N LYS A 156 -6.74 0.71 -29.69
CA LYS A 156 -7.78 -0.28 -29.93
C LYS A 156 -8.56 -0.45 -28.63
N GLY A 157 -9.87 -0.21 -28.68
CA GLY A 157 -10.77 -0.31 -27.52
C GLY A 157 -11.87 0.72 -27.53
N VAL A 158 -12.62 0.81 -26.42
CA VAL A 158 -13.73 1.76 -26.28
C VAL A 158 -13.26 3.03 -25.58
N PHE A 159 -13.69 4.18 -26.09
CA PHE A 159 -13.41 5.47 -25.48
C PHE A 159 -14.67 6.05 -24.85
N GLN A 160 -14.57 6.39 -23.56
CA GLN A 160 -15.56 7.17 -22.83
C GLN A 160 -14.92 8.51 -22.49
N VAL A 161 -15.22 9.52 -23.31
CA VAL A 161 -14.66 10.86 -23.17
C VAL A 161 -15.74 11.84 -22.75
N GLY A 162 -15.48 12.60 -21.69
CA GLY A 162 -16.31 13.72 -21.27
C GLY A 162 -16.65 13.70 -19.79
N LYS A 163 -16.89 14.91 -19.28
CA LYS A 163 -17.34 15.10 -17.90
C LYS A 163 -18.77 14.58 -17.78
N SER A 164 -19.06 13.74 -16.79
CA SER A 164 -20.45 13.40 -16.47
C SER A 164 -21.19 14.69 -16.11
N VAL A 165 -22.02 15.17 -17.02
CA VAL A 165 -22.76 16.42 -16.86
C VAL A 165 -23.87 16.17 -15.86
N SER A 166 -23.61 16.36 -14.56
CA SER A 166 -24.65 16.45 -13.54
C SER A 166 -25.32 17.83 -13.67
N SER A 167 -26.25 17.92 -14.61
CA SER A 167 -27.09 19.10 -14.86
C SER A 167 -28.02 19.39 -13.68
N SER A 168 -27.48 20.04 -12.66
CA SER A 168 -28.26 20.70 -11.60
C SER A 168 -28.77 22.05 -12.11
N ALA A 169 -29.69 22.01 -13.08
CA ALA A 169 -30.46 23.17 -13.48
C ALA A 169 -31.54 23.44 -12.42
N LYS A 170 -31.23 24.30 -11.44
CA LYS A 170 -32.27 24.95 -10.62
C LYS A 170 -33.05 25.92 -11.53
N ILE A 171 -34.24 25.51 -11.93
CA ILE A 171 -35.28 26.44 -12.39
C ILE A 171 -35.89 27.01 -11.12
N SER A 172 -35.44 28.19 -10.68
CA SER A 172 -36.16 28.98 -9.69
C SER A 172 -37.21 29.82 -10.42
N SER A 173 -38.46 29.37 -10.28
CA SER A 173 -39.67 30.17 -10.52
C SER A 173 -39.75 31.37 -9.59
#